data_AF-A0A3Q1FQC6-F1
#
_entry.id   AF-A0A3Q1FQC6-F1
#
_cell.length_a   1.000
_cell.length_b   1.000
_cell.length_c   1.000
_cell.angle_alpha   90.00
_cell.angle_beta   90.00
_cell.angle_gamma   90.00
#
_symmetry.space_group_name_H-M   'P 1'
#
loop_
_entity.id
_entity.type
_entity.pdbx_description
1 polymer ?
#
loop_
_entity_poly.entity_id
_entity_poly.type
_entity_poly.pdbx_seq_one_letter_code
_entity_poly.pdbx_strand_id
1 'polypeptide(L)'
;MADRVSLSSMLAKSQQELPARRMKDSCLEVHLPLGSEPQLREKYLTFHNTVRFGRILEDLDSLAVLISYSHTYNSELKRSPLSIVTALVDKIDMRHHIIYPDCDIKFSGRVTWVGRTSIEAKMHMSQVDSHVPVGICLK
;
A
#
# COMPACT_ATOMS: atom_id res chain seq x y z
N MET A 1 7.32 -21.71 -17.37
CA MET A 1 7.47 -20.69 -18.43
C MET A 1 6.23 -20.55 -19.32
N ALA A 2 5.49 -21.63 -19.62
CA ALA A 2 4.26 -21.57 -20.43
C ALA A 2 3.20 -20.56 -19.92
N ASP A 3 3.07 -20.39 -18.60
CA ASP A 3 2.08 -19.47 -18.02
C ASP A 3 2.37 -17.97 -18.20
N ARG A 4 3.63 -17.56 -18.43
CA ARG A 4 3.95 -16.15 -18.68
C ARG A 4 3.69 -15.77 -20.13
N VAL A 5 3.90 -16.70 -21.05
CA VAL A 5 3.62 -16.51 -22.48
C VAL A 5 2.12 -16.36 -22.72
N SER A 6 1.27 -17.04 -21.95
CA SER A 6 -0.19 -16.87 -22.06
C SER A 6 -0.70 -15.55 -21.46
N LEU A 7 0.06 -14.88 -20.59
CA LEU A 7 -0.30 -13.57 -20.04
C LEU A 7 0.06 -12.40 -20.96
N SER A 8 1.10 -12.56 -21.80
CA SER A 8 1.52 -11.48 -22.69
C SER A 8 0.46 -11.12 -23.73
N SER A 9 -0.39 -12.07 -24.12
CA SER A 9 -1.53 -11.83 -25.02
C SER A 9 -2.66 -11.01 -24.37
N MET A 10 -2.68 -10.91 -23.04
CA MET A 10 -3.67 -10.13 -22.27
C MET A 10 -3.18 -8.69 -22.00
N LEU A 11 -1.93 -8.37 -22.34
CA LEU A 11 -1.39 -7.02 -22.17
C LEU A 11 -1.93 -6.09 -23.26
N ALA A 12 -2.24 -4.85 -22.86
CA ALA A 12 -2.54 -3.78 -23.80
C ALA A 12 -1.33 -3.54 -24.73
N LYS A 13 -1.58 -3.34 -26.02
CA LYS A 13 -0.51 -3.10 -27.01
C LYS A 13 -0.07 -1.65 -27.02
N SER A 14 -0.90 -0.75 -26.50
CA SER A 14 -0.67 0.70 -26.49
C SER A 14 -1.33 1.36 -25.27
N GLN A 15 -0.88 2.56 -24.89
CA GLN A 15 -1.50 3.29 -23.76
C GLN A 15 -2.92 3.75 -24.07
N GLN A 16 -3.27 3.92 -25.33
CA GLN A 16 -4.61 4.31 -25.76
C GLN A 16 -5.64 3.20 -25.49
N GLU A 17 -5.21 1.95 -25.38
CA GLU A 17 -6.07 0.81 -25.03
C GLU A 17 -6.33 0.69 -23.52
N LEU A 18 -5.58 1.41 -22.69
CA LEU A 18 -5.79 1.38 -21.24
C LEU A 18 -7.01 2.24 -20.85
N PRO A 19 -7.89 1.74 -19.97
CA PRO A 19 -9.03 2.50 -19.51
C PRO A 19 -8.57 3.69 -18.67
N ALA A 20 -9.24 4.84 -18.85
CA ALA A 20 -9.04 5.98 -17.97
C ALA A 20 -9.52 5.63 -16.54
N ARG A 21 -8.70 5.98 -15.55
CA ARG A 21 -8.98 5.73 -14.12
C ARG A 21 -8.96 7.02 -13.34
N ARG A 22 -9.81 7.13 -12.33
CA ARG A 22 -9.79 8.24 -11.37
C ARG A 22 -9.04 7.80 -10.11
N MET A 23 -8.44 8.77 -9.41
CA MET A 23 -7.74 8.50 -8.15
C MET A 23 -8.63 7.78 -7.11
N LYS A 24 -9.93 8.10 -7.08
CA LYS A 24 -10.88 7.48 -6.15
C LYS A 24 -11.14 6.00 -6.43
N ASP A 25 -10.88 5.54 -7.65
CA ASP A 25 -11.12 4.15 -8.05
C ASP A 25 -10.07 3.19 -7.44
N SER A 26 -8.95 3.73 -6.93
CA SER A 26 -7.90 2.99 -6.21
C SER A 26 -7.62 3.53 -4.80
N CYS A 27 -8.59 4.24 -4.21
CA CYS A 27 -8.48 4.71 -2.83
C CYS A 27 -8.81 3.56 -1.87
N LEU A 28 -7.86 3.20 -1.01
CA LEU A 28 -7.99 2.10 -0.06
C LEU A 28 -7.70 2.59 1.37
N GLU A 29 -8.36 1.96 2.33
CA GLU A 29 -8.14 2.12 3.77
C GLU A 29 -8.02 0.73 4.41
N VAL A 30 -7.00 0.54 5.26
CA VAL A 30 -6.72 -0.72 5.96
C VAL A 30 -6.44 -0.41 7.42
N HIS A 31 -6.98 -1.23 8.32
CA HIS A 31 -6.82 -1.08 9.76
C HIS A 31 -5.93 -2.19 10.30
N LEU A 32 -4.93 -1.81 11.10
CA LEU A 32 -4.00 -2.70 11.79
C LEU A 32 -4.29 -2.60 13.31
N PRO A 33 -4.97 -3.61 13.89
CA PRO A 33 -5.51 -3.53 15.25
C PRO A 33 -4.46 -3.84 16.33
N LEU A 34 -3.45 -2.99 16.51
CA LEU A 34 -2.43 -3.19 17.56
C LEU A 34 -2.98 -3.00 18.98
N GLY A 35 -3.89 -2.05 19.18
CA GLY A 35 -4.53 -1.81 20.47
C GLY A 35 -5.58 -2.88 20.78
N SER A 36 -6.42 -3.18 19.78
CA SER A 36 -7.56 -4.08 19.93
C SER A 36 -7.19 -5.57 19.94
N GLU A 37 -6.08 -5.97 19.31
CA GLU A 37 -5.65 -7.38 19.22
C GLU A 37 -4.23 -7.61 19.79
N PRO A 38 -4.10 -7.93 21.10
CA PRO A 38 -2.79 -8.14 21.74
C PRO A 38 -1.94 -9.26 21.10
N GLN A 39 -2.58 -10.33 20.62
CA GLN A 39 -1.88 -11.44 19.97
C GLN A 39 -1.24 -11.03 18.62
N LEU A 40 -1.89 -10.12 17.90
CA LEU A 40 -1.32 -9.55 16.68
C LEU A 40 -0.17 -8.60 17.05
N ARG A 41 -0.39 -7.74 18.04
CA ARG A 41 0.59 -6.76 18.52
C ARG A 41 1.95 -7.35 18.86
N GLU A 42 2.00 -8.54 19.46
CA GLU A 42 3.26 -9.23 19.76
C GLU A 42 4.17 -9.39 18.53
N LYS A 43 3.58 -9.59 17.34
CA LYS A 43 4.33 -9.70 16.06
C LYS A 43 4.94 -8.38 15.60
N TYR A 44 4.47 -7.27 16.14
CA TYR A 44 4.91 -5.91 15.83
C TYR A 44 5.82 -5.31 16.91
N LEU A 45 6.02 -5.98 18.03
CA LEU A 45 6.78 -5.45 19.17
C LEU A 45 8.25 -5.88 19.17
N THR A 46 9.14 -4.96 19.52
CA THR A 46 10.52 -5.26 19.92
C THR A 46 10.56 -5.84 21.34
N PHE A 47 11.71 -6.34 21.76
CA PHE A 47 11.94 -6.74 23.16
C PHE A 47 11.77 -5.57 24.15
N HIS A 48 11.91 -4.32 23.70
CA HIS A 48 11.70 -3.12 24.51
C HIS A 48 10.26 -2.61 24.50
N ASN A 49 9.30 -3.41 24.02
CA ASN A 49 7.89 -3.04 23.92
C ASN A 49 7.63 -1.80 23.03
N THR A 50 8.47 -1.57 22.02
CA THR A 50 8.27 -0.54 20.99
C THR A 50 7.85 -1.17 19.68
N VAL A 51 7.11 -0.42 18.83
CA VAL A 51 6.70 -0.91 17.51
C VAL A 51 7.91 -1.03 16.57
N ARG A 52 8.05 -2.18 15.91
CA ARG A 52 9.05 -2.45 14.88
C ARG A 52 8.70 -1.66 13.62
N PHE A 53 9.37 -0.54 13.41
CA PHE A 53 9.11 0.31 12.25
C PHE A 53 9.27 -0.44 10.91
N GLY A 54 10.22 -1.36 10.79
CA GLY A 54 10.38 -2.20 9.60
C GLY A 54 9.13 -3.02 9.24
N ARG A 55 8.38 -3.52 10.23
CA ARG A 55 7.12 -4.27 9.98
C ARG A 55 6.01 -3.36 9.45
N ILE A 56 5.99 -2.11 9.90
CA ILE A 56 5.07 -1.10 9.36
C ILE A 56 5.41 -0.78 7.90
N LEU A 57 6.71 -0.72 7.55
CA LEU A 57 7.14 -0.50 6.16
C LEU A 57 6.79 -1.69 5.26
N GLU A 58 6.89 -2.93 5.74
CA GLU A 58 6.46 -4.13 5.01
C GLU A 58 4.94 -4.09 4.70
N ASP A 59 4.11 -3.67 5.67
CA ASP A 59 2.67 -3.53 5.47
C ASP A 59 2.34 -2.39 4.49
N LEU A 60 3.07 -1.27 4.55
CA LEU A 60 2.93 -0.16 3.61
C LEU A 60 3.34 -0.55 2.18
N ASP A 61 4.41 -1.32 1.99
CA ASP A 61 4.79 -1.84 0.67
C ASP A 61 3.70 -2.79 0.12
N SER A 62 3.16 -3.66 0.97
CA SER A 62 2.03 -4.53 0.62
C SER A 62 0.78 -3.73 0.22
N LEU A 63 0.49 -2.63 0.93
CA LEU A 63 -0.61 -1.72 0.59
C LEU A 63 -0.37 -0.99 -0.74
N ALA A 64 0.86 -0.55 -1.03
CA ALA A 64 1.21 0.09 -2.31
C ALA A 64 0.96 -0.86 -3.50
N VAL A 65 1.35 -2.13 -3.33
CA VAL A 65 1.09 -3.18 -4.33
C VAL A 65 -0.43 -3.39 -4.50
N LEU A 66 -1.19 -3.46 -3.41
CA LEU A 66 -2.65 -3.61 -3.47
C LEU A 66 -3.33 -2.42 -4.15
N ILE A 67 -2.94 -1.18 -3.84
CA ILE A 67 -3.42 0.03 -4.51
C ILE A 67 -3.14 -0.02 -6.01
N SER A 68 -1.94 -0.48 -6.39
CA SER A 68 -1.52 -0.58 -7.80
C SER A 68 -2.33 -1.62 -8.57
N TYR A 69 -2.58 -2.79 -7.97
CA TYR A 69 -3.46 -3.81 -8.57
C TYR A 69 -4.92 -3.36 -8.61
N SER A 70 -5.41 -2.65 -7.60
CA SER A 70 -6.75 -2.06 -7.60
C SER A 70 -6.91 -1.05 -8.75
N HIS A 71 -5.90 -0.20 -8.98
CA HIS A 71 -5.92 0.77 -10.07
C HIS A 71 -5.90 0.13 -11.46
N THR A 72 -5.15 -0.96 -11.61
CA THR A 72 -5.00 -1.70 -12.88
C THR A 72 -5.98 -2.85 -13.04
N TYR A 73 -6.91 -3.00 -12.10
CA TYR A 73 -7.92 -4.05 -12.13
C TYR A 73 -8.70 -4.01 -13.45
N ASN A 74 -9.00 -5.17 -14.01
CA ASN A 74 -9.81 -5.31 -15.22
C ASN A 74 -10.80 -6.45 -15.00
N SER A 75 -12.10 -6.14 -15.02
CA SER A 75 -13.18 -7.11 -14.78
C SER A 75 -13.27 -8.19 -15.87
N GLU A 76 -12.79 -7.90 -17.08
CA GLU A 76 -12.81 -8.84 -18.21
C GLU A 76 -11.73 -9.92 -18.08
N LEU A 77 -10.71 -9.69 -17.23
CA LEU A 77 -9.60 -10.61 -17.03
C LEU A 77 -9.79 -11.41 -15.75
N LYS A 78 -9.70 -12.74 -15.85
CA LYS A 78 -9.75 -13.64 -14.68
C LYS A 78 -8.60 -13.42 -13.69
N ARG A 79 -7.47 -12.89 -14.16
CA ARG A 79 -6.29 -12.56 -13.37
C ARG A 79 -5.55 -11.38 -13.99
N SER A 80 -4.82 -10.61 -13.19
CA SER A 80 -3.97 -9.55 -13.71
C SER A 80 -2.83 -10.14 -14.55
N PRO A 81 -2.58 -9.62 -15.77
CA PRO A 81 -1.42 -9.99 -16.57
C PRO A 81 -0.16 -9.20 -16.19
N LEU A 82 -0.30 -8.22 -15.29
CA LEU A 82 0.77 -7.32 -14.88
C LEU A 82 1.59 -7.93 -13.75
N SER A 83 2.91 -7.74 -13.83
CA SER A 83 3.84 -8.00 -12.74
C SER A 83 4.27 -6.64 -12.19
N ILE A 84 3.69 -6.22 -11.07
CA ILE A 84 3.99 -4.94 -10.43
C ILE A 84 5.12 -5.15 -9.43
N VAL A 85 6.09 -4.23 -9.42
CA VAL A 85 7.24 -4.23 -8.53
C VAL A 85 7.43 -2.84 -7.94
N THR A 86 7.96 -2.77 -6.72
CA THR A 86 8.36 -1.51 -6.10
C THR A 86 9.69 -1.07 -6.72
N ALA A 87 9.65 0.03 -7.49
CA ALA A 87 10.83 0.56 -8.16
C ALA A 87 11.64 1.53 -7.27
N LEU A 88 10.93 2.35 -6.49
CA LEU A 88 11.50 3.39 -5.63
C LEU A 88 10.50 3.74 -4.52
N VAL A 89 11.02 4.20 -3.37
CA VAL A 89 10.28 4.98 -2.38
C VAL A 89 10.97 6.35 -2.31
N ASP A 90 10.27 7.44 -2.60
CA ASP A 90 10.89 8.77 -2.75
C ASP A 90 11.13 9.40 -1.37
N LYS A 91 10.07 9.52 -0.56
CA LYS A 91 10.17 10.10 0.78
C LYS A 91 9.24 9.41 1.76
N ILE A 92 9.78 9.11 2.94
CA ILE A 92 9.03 8.71 4.12
C ILE A 92 9.12 9.85 5.13
N ASP A 93 7.99 10.46 5.46
CA ASP A 93 7.91 11.61 6.37
C ASP A 93 7.16 11.21 7.64
N MET A 94 7.89 11.06 8.75
CA MET A 94 7.33 10.74 10.07
C MET A 94 7.13 12.02 10.87
N ARG A 95 5.86 12.41 11.10
CA ARG A 95 5.55 13.60 11.89
C ARG A 95 5.86 13.44 13.39
N HIS A 96 5.79 12.21 13.88
CA HIS A 96 6.13 11.85 15.25
C HIS A 96 7.04 10.63 15.22
N HIS A 97 8.06 10.63 16.07
CA HIS A 97 9.08 9.56 16.13
C HIS A 97 8.64 8.34 16.95
N ILE A 98 7.44 8.39 17.55
CA ILE A 98 6.90 7.34 18.41
C ILE A 98 5.60 6.84 17.82
N ILE A 99 5.51 5.51 17.65
CA ILE A 99 4.29 4.79 17.30
C ILE A 99 3.88 4.01 18.56
N TYR A 100 2.69 4.29 19.07
CA TYR A 100 2.20 3.68 20.30
C TYR A 100 1.75 2.24 20.04
N PRO A 101 2.26 1.24 20.77
CA PRO A 101 1.92 -0.16 20.52
C PRO A 101 0.48 -0.52 20.91
N ASP A 102 -0.14 0.27 21.78
CA ASP A 102 -1.48 0.11 22.32
C ASP A 102 -2.56 0.90 21.57
N CYS A 103 -2.22 1.52 20.43
CA CYS A 103 -3.17 2.23 19.59
C CYS A 103 -3.27 1.58 18.20
N ASP A 104 -4.50 1.42 17.72
CA ASP A 104 -4.77 0.92 16.38
C ASP A 104 -4.22 1.88 15.31
N ILE A 105 -3.66 1.30 14.24
CA ILE A 105 -3.09 2.04 13.12
C ILE A 105 -4.04 1.94 11.94
N LYS A 106 -4.27 3.08 11.30
CA LYS A 106 -5.02 3.19 10.06
C LYS A 106 -4.10 3.60 8.93
N PHE A 107 -4.02 2.78 7.91
CA PHE A 107 -3.37 3.09 6.65
C PHE A 107 -4.41 3.52 5.63
N SER A 108 -4.09 4.53 4.86
CA SER A 108 -4.88 4.97 3.72
C SER A 108 -3.96 5.28 2.56
N GLY A 109 -4.42 5.06 1.33
CA GLY A 109 -3.60 5.36 0.16
C GLY A 109 -4.40 5.41 -1.11
N ARG A 110 -3.77 5.96 -2.15
CA ARG A 110 -4.35 6.08 -3.49
C ARG A 110 -3.26 6.31 -4.52
N VAL A 111 -3.56 6.01 -5.78
CA VAL A 111 -2.73 6.46 -6.90
C VAL A 111 -2.86 7.97 -7.06
N THR A 112 -1.72 8.65 -7.18
CA THR A 112 -1.63 10.10 -7.41
C THR A 112 -1.16 10.45 -8.81
N TRP A 113 -0.37 9.57 -9.43
CA TRP A 113 0.10 9.77 -10.79
C TRP A 113 0.35 8.43 -11.49
N VAL A 114 0.18 8.40 -12.81
CA VAL A 114 0.50 7.24 -13.65
C VAL A 114 1.34 7.66 -14.84
N GLY A 115 2.40 6.90 -15.09
CA GLY A 115 3.27 7.06 -16.24
C GLY A 115 2.91 6.08 -17.36
N ARG A 116 3.89 5.80 -18.23
CA ARG A 116 3.73 4.76 -19.25
C ARG A 116 3.78 3.35 -18.65
N THR A 117 4.72 3.12 -17.74
CA THR A 117 4.98 1.82 -17.11
C THR A 117 5.19 1.94 -15.60
N SER A 118 4.81 3.07 -15.02
CA SER A 118 5.02 3.39 -13.61
C SER A 118 3.73 3.93 -12.98
N ILE A 119 3.59 3.68 -11.68
CA ILE A 119 2.48 4.15 -10.85
C ILE A 119 3.08 4.81 -9.62
N GLU A 120 2.63 6.01 -9.31
CA GLU A 120 2.93 6.69 -8.04
C GLU A 120 1.74 6.50 -7.10
N ALA A 121 2.00 5.89 -5.93
CA ALA A 121 1.02 5.66 -4.90
C ALA A 121 1.40 6.43 -3.65
N LYS A 122 0.53 7.36 -3.24
CA LYS A 122 0.71 8.13 -2.01
C LYS A 122 -0.06 7.48 -0.88
N MET A 123 0.60 7.30 0.26
CA MET A 123 0.01 6.66 1.44
C MET A 123 0.14 7.55 2.67
N HIS A 124 -0.80 7.38 3.59
CA HIS A 124 -0.87 8.04 4.87
C HIS A 124 -1.22 7.04 5.97
N MET A 125 -0.36 6.96 6.98
CA MET A 125 -0.61 6.23 8.23
C MET A 125 -1.11 7.21 9.30
N SER A 126 -2.05 6.78 10.16
CA SER A 126 -2.48 7.51 11.36
C SER A 126 -2.79 6.55 12.51
N GLN A 127 -2.69 6.98 13.77
CA GLN A 127 -3.20 6.21 14.91
C GLN A 127 -4.58 6.73 15.36
N VAL A 128 -5.51 5.83 15.66
CA VAL A 128 -6.94 6.15 15.82
C VAL A 128 -7.29 6.65 17.23
N ASP A 129 -6.46 6.34 18.24
CA ASP A 129 -6.75 6.67 19.66
C ASP A 129 -5.70 7.55 20.36
N SER A 130 -4.68 8.04 19.64
CA SER A 130 -3.73 8.97 20.23
C SER A 130 -4.26 10.40 20.14
N HIS A 131 -4.31 11.10 21.28
CA HIS A 131 -4.58 12.55 21.37
C HIS A 131 -3.57 13.42 20.59
N VAL A 132 -2.64 12.80 19.86
CA VAL A 132 -1.58 13.40 19.06
C VAL A 132 -1.52 12.70 17.69
N PRO A 133 -1.65 13.42 16.56
CA PRO A 133 -1.63 12.81 15.23
C PRO A 133 -0.24 12.29 14.86
N VAL A 134 0.01 11.01 15.10
CA VAL A 134 1.17 10.29 14.53
C VAL A 134 0.83 10.01 13.08
N GLY A 135 1.63 10.55 12.15
CA GLY A 135 1.36 10.40 10.72
C GLY A 135 2.61 10.10 9.92
N ILE A 136 2.53 9.10 9.05
CA ILE A 136 3.59 8.80 8.07
C ILE A 136 3.03 9.07 6.69
N CYS A 137 3.66 9.98 5.96
CA CYS A 137 3.34 10.20 4.55
C CYS A 137 4.42 9.56 3.69
N LEU A 138 4.02 8.68 2.77
CA LEU A 138 4.89 8.11 1.76
C LEU A 138 4.51 8.67 0.39
N LYS A 139 5.52 9.13 -0.35
CA LYS A 139 5.44 9.49 -1.77
C LYS A 139 6.26 8.50 -2.58
#